data_AF-A0A0A6ZTN2-F1
#
_entry.id   AF-A0A0A6ZTN2-F1
#
_cell.length_a   1.000
_cell.length_b   1.000
_cell.length_c   1.000
_cell.angle_alpha   90.00
_cell.angle_beta   90.00
_cell.angle_gamma   90.00
#
_symmetry.space_group_name_H-M   'P 1'
#
loop_
_entity.id
_entity.type
_entity.pdbx_description
1 polymer ?
#
loop_
_entity_poly.entity_id
_entity_poly.type
_entity_poly.pdbx_seq_one_letter_code
_entity_poly.pdbx_strand_id
1 'polypeptide(L)'
;MDIGGDSQVWTTAQFISWLESQGAFNHPYWMCKGSWAYANNKVITDTGCGNICLAGAVVEVTGTRGAMTIRVTTPGTSSSCEVYWQ
;
A
#
# COMPACT_ATOMS: atom_id res chain seq x y z
N MET A 1 -10.06 -5.24 3.23
CA MET A 1 -9.93 -4.39 4.44
C MET A 1 -9.76 -2.94 4.00
N ASP A 2 -10.02 -1.98 4.86
CA ASP A 2 -9.70 -0.58 4.57
C ASP A 2 -8.25 -0.31 4.97
N ILE A 3 -7.41 0.01 3.98
CA ILE A 3 -5.98 0.25 4.19
C ILE A 3 -5.80 1.71 4.61
N GLY A 4 -5.81 1.91 5.93
CA GLY A 4 -5.66 3.22 6.58
C GLY A 4 -6.95 3.92 6.98
N GLY A 5 -8.12 3.42 6.57
CA GLY A 5 -9.43 3.77 7.15
C GLY A 5 -10.02 5.11 6.74
N ASP A 6 -9.36 5.88 5.87
CA ASP A 6 -9.84 7.16 5.32
C ASP A 6 -9.12 7.46 3.99
N SER A 7 -9.45 8.58 3.34
CA SER A 7 -8.94 8.98 2.02
C SER A 7 -7.71 9.90 2.03
N GLN A 8 -7.04 10.07 3.16
CA GLN A 8 -5.84 10.91 3.24
C GLN A 8 -4.64 10.24 2.58
N VAL A 9 -3.58 11.03 2.39
CA VAL A 9 -2.32 10.55 1.84
C VAL A 9 -1.44 9.93 2.92
N TRP A 10 -0.56 9.03 2.49
CA TRP A 10 0.54 8.49 3.29
C TRP A 10 1.89 8.77 2.64
N THR A 11 2.87 9.02 3.48
CA THR A 11 4.28 8.80 3.12
C THR A 11 4.57 7.31 3.09
N THR A 12 5.63 6.93 2.38
CA THR A 12 6.10 5.54 2.33
C THR A 12 6.42 5.03 3.74
N ALA A 13 6.96 5.89 4.61
CA ALA A 13 7.23 5.57 6.01
C ALA A 13 5.95 5.30 6.83
N GLN A 14 4.87 6.07 6.61
CA GLN A 14 3.59 5.83 7.25
C GLN A 14 2.96 4.51 6.79
N PHE A 15 3.06 4.21 5.49
CA PHE A 15 2.62 2.93 4.95
C PHE A 15 3.37 1.75 5.57
N ILE A 16 4.70 1.83 5.69
CA ILE A 16 5.52 0.80 6.35
C ILE A 16 5.13 0.64 7.83
N SER A 17 4.90 1.75 8.53
CA SER A 17 4.48 1.73 9.95
C SER A 17 3.11 1.06 10.11
N TRP A 18 2.19 1.30 9.17
CA TRP A 18 0.92 0.61 9.15
C TRP A 18 1.08 -0.90 8.93
N LEU A 19 1.90 -1.33 7.97
CA LEU A 19 2.20 -2.76 7.75
C LEU A 19 2.78 -3.43 9.00
N GLU A 20 3.67 -2.73 9.71
CA GLU A 20 4.22 -3.19 10.99
C GLU A 20 3.11 -3.40 12.03
N SER A 21 2.17 -2.46 12.13
CA SER A 21 1.01 -2.58 13.03
C SER A 21 0.06 -3.75 12.67
N GLN A 22 0.04 -4.18 11.41
CA GLN A 22 -0.72 -5.35 10.96
C GLN A 22 0.01 -6.68 11.19
N GLY A 23 1.23 -6.64 11.73
CA GLY A 23 2.08 -7.82 11.93
C GLY A 23 2.70 -8.35 10.62
N ALA A 24 2.72 -7.55 9.55
CA ALA A 24 3.16 -8.00 8.23
C ALA A 24 4.63 -8.47 8.21
N PHE A 25 5.46 -7.97 9.13
CA PHE A 25 6.89 -8.31 9.23
C PHE A 25 7.18 -9.46 10.22
N ASN A 26 6.14 -10.00 10.87
CA ASN A 26 6.27 -11.09 11.85
C ASN A 26 6.15 -12.49 11.21
N HIS A 27 5.97 -12.53 9.89
CA HIS A 27 5.83 -13.76 9.12
C HIS A 27 6.71 -13.69 7.86
N PRO A 28 7.21 -14.82 7.34
CA PRO A 28 7.97 -14.84 6.09
C PRO A 28 7.17 -14.37 4.86
N TYR A 29 5.85 -14.43 4.94
CA TYR A 29 4.93 -13.96 3.91
C TYR A 29 3.66 -13.41 4.58
N TRP A 30 3.20 -12.25 4.11
CA TRP A 30 1.95 -11.63 4.51
C TRP A 30 1.30 -10.97 3.29
N MET A 31 -0.03 -10.99 3.23
CA MET A 31 -0.78 -10.35 2.14
C MET A 31 -2.08 -9.74 2.64
N CYS A 32 -2.49 -8.65 2.00
CA CYS A 32 -3.84 -8.13 2.15
C CYS A 32 -4.36 -7.51 0.86
N LYS A 33 -5.69 -7.40 0.77
CA LYS A 33 -6.37 -6.67 -0.30
C LYS A 33 -7.15 -5.48 0.27
N GLY A 34 -6.91 -4.30 -0.28
CA GLY A 34 -7.70 -3.10 -0.05
C GLY A 34 -9.13 -3.26 -0.56
N SER A 35 -10.09 -2.70 0.16
CA SER A 35 -11.47 -2.59 -0.32
C SER A 35 -11.52 -1.67 -1.53
N TRP A 36 -12.58 -1.75 -2.34
CA TRP A 36 -12.79 -0.81 -3.46
C TRP A 36 -13.27 0.57 -3.02
N ALA A 37 -13.41 0.82 -1.71
CA ALA A 37 -13.85 2.08 -1.17
C ALA A 37 -12.71 3.12 -1.20
N TYR A 38 -12.62 3.90 -2.27
CA TYR A 38 -11.63 4.98 -2.41
C TYR A 38 -11.65 5.99 -1.25
N ALA A 39 -12.81 6.22 -0.62
CA ALA A 39 -12.93 7.10 0.52
C ALA A 39 -12.30 6.55 1.82
N ASN A 40 -11.99 5.25 1.87
CA ASN A 40 -11.51 4.57 3.08
C ASN A 40 -10.11 3.96 2.91
N ASN A 41 -9.46 4.18 1.76
CA ASN A 41 -8.11 3.68 1.51
C ASN A 41 -7.17 4.83 1.15
N LYS A 42 -5.96 4.75 1.69
CA LYS A 42 -4.95 5.80 1.52
C LYS A 42 -4.34 5.79 0.12
N VAL A 43 -3.60 6.85 -0.18
CA VAL A 43 -2.76 6.99 -1.38
C VAL A 43 -1.33 7.29 -0.96
N ILE A 44 -0.36 6.57 -1.50
CA ILE A 44 1.08 6.82 -1.26
C ILE A 44 1.59 7.78 -2.34
N THR A 45 2.21 8.90 -1.94
CA THR A 45 2.51 10.01 -2.86
C THR A 45 4.00 10.41 -2.93
N ASP A 46 4.86 9.84 -2.10
CA ASP A 46 6.28 10.22 -1.97
C ASP A 46 7.25 9.18 -2.56
N THR A 47 6.75 8.21 -3.31
CA THR A 47 7.57 7.14 -3.91
C THR A 47 8.46 7.62 -5.05
N GLY A 48 8.15 8.78 -5.64
CA GLY A 48 8.74 9.25 -6.89
C GLY A 48 8.23 8.51 -8.13
N CYS A 49 7.39 7.50 -7.97
CA CYS A 49 6.78 6.74 -9.07
C CYS A 49 5.37 7.24 -9.41
N GLY A 50 4.93 8.39 -8.87
CA GLY A 50 3.53 8.83 -8.94
C GLY A 50 2.67 8.32 -7.78
N ASN A 51 1.36 8.46 -7.92
CA ASN A 51 0.42 8.14 -6.84
C ASN A 51 0.06 6.65 -6.86
N ILE A 52 0.28 5.99 -5.74
CA ILE A 52 -0.11 4.59 -5.54
C ILE A 52 -1.39 4.57 -4.68
N CYS A 53 -2.55 4.43 -5.32
CA CYS A 53 -3.81 4.26 -4.59
C CYS A 53 -3.93 2.83 -4.03
N LEU A 54 -4.37 2.72 -2.77
CA LEU A 54 -4.50 1.43 -2.09
C LEU A 54 -5.92 0.84 -2.18
N ALA A 55 -6.88 1.60 -2.73
CA ALA A 55 -8.21 1.10 -3.04
C ALA A 55 -8.14 -0.02 -4.08
N GLY A 56 -8.67 -1.19 -3.74
CA GLY A 56 -8.65 -2.39 -4.58
C GLY A 56 -7.27 -3.04 -4.73
N ALA A 57 -6.19 -2.39 -4.25
CA ALA A 57 -4.82 -2.85 -4.40
C ALA A 57 -4.56 -4.14 -3.60
N VAL A 58 -3.65 -4.95 -4.12
CA VAL A 58 -3.07 -6.09 -3.40
C VAL A 58 -1.71 -5.66 -2.87
N VAL A 59 -1.50 -5.83 -1.57
CA VAL A 59 -0.22 -5.60 -0.91
C VAL A 59 0.32 -6.95 -0.46
N GLU A 60 1.53 -7.26 -0.88
CA GLU A 60 2.27 -8.45 -0.49
C GLU A 60 3.58 -8.06 0.15
N VAL A 61 3.90 -8.74 1.25
CA VAL A 61 5.14 -8.57 1.99
C VAL A 61 5.80 -9.94 2.07
N THR A 62 7.02 -10.04 1.55
CA THR A 62 7.84 -11.25 1.62
C THR A 62 9.13 -10.94 2.39
N GLY A 63 9.50 -11.81 3.32
CA GLY A 63 10.65 -11.60 4.22
C GLY A 63 10.26 -10.96 5.55
N THR A 64 11.26 -10.61 6.36
CA THR A 64 11.09 -10.04 7.71
C THR A 64 11.73 -8.66 7.80
N ARG A 65 11.62 -7.97 8.95
CA ARG A 65 12.06 -6.56 9.11
C ARG A 65 13.47 -6.25 8.58
N GLY A 66 14.41 -7.19 8.75
CA GLY A 66 15.81 -7.03 8.33
C GLY A 66 16.07 -7.26 6.83
N ALA A 67 15.18 -7.94 6.13
CA ALA A 67 15.26 -8.18 4.68
C ALA A 67 13.86 -8.48 4.16
N MET A 68 13.19 -7.47 3.59
CA MET A 68 11.82 -7.58 3.07
C MET A 68 11.70 -7.03 1.64
N THR A 69 10.70 -7.52 0.93
CA THR A 69 10.18 -6.93 -0.31
C THR A 69 8.70 -6.65 -0.12
N ILE A 70 8.28 -5.41 -0.39
CA ILE A 70 6.87 -5.01 -0.41
C ILE A 70 6.47 -4.81 -1.88
N ARG A 71 5.49 -5.58 -2.35
CA ARG A 71 4.89 -5.44 -3.68
C ARG A 71 3.49 -4.89 -3.54
N VAL A 72 3.21 -3.78 -4.21
CA VAL A 72 1.86 -3.21 -4.33
C VAL A 72 1.39 -3.34 -5.77
N THR A 73 0.28 -4.05 -5.98
CA THR A 73 -0.38 -4.16 -7.29
C THR A 73 -1.66 -3.33 -7.24
N THR A 74 -1.65 -2.17 -7.89
CA THR A 74 -2.80 -1.26 -7.94
C THR A 74 -3.65 -1.49 -9.19
N PRO A 75 -4.99 -1.47 -9.10
CA PRO A 75 -5.87 -1.50 -10.27
C PRO A 75 -5.84 -0.16 -11.03
N GLY A 76 -5.81 -0.22 -12.37
CA GLY A 76 -5.71 0.97 -13.25
C GLY A 76 -6.99 1.79 -13.40
N THR A 77 -7.83 1.91 -12.37
CA THR A 77 -9.23 2.40 -12.51
C THR A 77 -9.49 3.84 -12.08
N SER A 78 -8.48 4.63 -11.71
CA SER A 78 -8.69 6.03 -11.30
C SER A 78 -7.61 6.98 -11.85
N SER A 79 -8.04 8.09 -12.44
CA SER A 79 -7.18 9.14 -13.03
C SER A 79 -6.24 9.83 -12.04
N SER A 80 -6.48 9.71 -10.73
CA SER A 80 -5.58 10.18 -9.68
C SER A 80 -4.50 9.15 -9.28
N CYS A 81 -4.57 7.93 -9.82
CA CYS A 81 -3.67 6.80 -9.55
C CYS A 81 -2.82 6.50 -10.79
N GLU A 82 -1.83 7.34 -11.06
CA GLU A 82 -0.88 7.10 -12.14
C GLU A 82 0.48 6.76 -11.56
N VAL A 83 0.98 5.57 -11.93
CA VAL A 83 2.36 5.18 -11.68
C VAL A 83 3.17 5.49 -12.93
N TYR A 84 4.10 6.44 -12.82
CA TYR A 84 5.00 6.81 -13.91
C TYR A 84 6.16 5.82 -13.95
N TRP A 85 6.37 5.22 -15.12
CA TRP A 85 7.56 4.40 -15.36
C TRP A 85 8.79 5.33 -15.38
N GLN A 86 9.72 5.13 -14.44
CA GLN A 86 11.06 5.72 -14.50
C GLN A 86 11.97 4.89 -15.39
#